data_AF-A0A0J9WI75-F1
#
_entry.id   AF-A0A0J9WI75-F1
#
_cell.length_a   1.000
_cell.length_b   1.000
_cell.length_c   1.000
_cell.angle_alpha   90.00
_cell.angle_beta   90.00
_cell.angle_gamma   90.00
#
_symmetry.space_group_name_H-M   'P 1'
#
loop_
_entity.id
_entity.type
_entity.pdbx_description
1 polymer ?
#
loop_
_entity_poly.entity_id
_entity_poly.type
_entity_poly.pdbx_seq_one_letter_code
_entity_poly.pdbx_strand_id
1 'polypeptide(L)'
;MFGSISTYFVTLLAAASTVANAAATSKNPVYTGLGTRYGDSDGCTEEDCWQKGACSFVDYKLPAGIDGTTCVSEDIWKDGANCGGCIQVSYKGKSLKIMVTNKTGGDKNHLDMTPATWSKLTNA
;
A
#
# COMPACT_ATOMS: atom_id res chain seq x y z
N MET A 1 16.02 26.24 -52.02
CA MET A 1 16.44 25.62 -50.74
C MET A 1 15.46 24.49 -50.47
N PHE A 2 15.79 23.26 -50.85
CA PHE A 2 14.95 22.08 -50.62
C PHE A 2 15.60 21.26 -49.49
N GLY A 3 14.93 21.17 -48.34
CA GLY A 3 15.41 20.48 -47.15
C GLY A 3 15.17 18.98 -47.24
N SER A 4 16.23 18.19 -47.02
CA SER A 4 16.16 16.73 -46.90
C SER A 4 15.49 16.34 -45.59
N ILE A 5 14.37 15.62 -45.66
CA ILE A 5 13.73 15.02 -44.47
C ILE A 5 14.34 13.63 -44.30
N SER A 6 15.28 13.51 -43.35
CA SER A 6 15.88 12.24 -42.95
C SER A 6 14.85 11.42 -42.17
N THR A 7 14.40 10.32 -42.76
CA THR A 7 13.40 9.43 -42.15
C THR A 7 14.13 8.34 -41.37
N TYR A 8 13.98 8.31 -40.05
CA TYR A 8 14.54 7.28 -39.19
C TYR A 8 13.52 6.16 -38.98
N PHE A 9 13.86 4.93 -39.35
CA PHE A 9 13.10 3.74 -39.03
C PHE A 9 13.48 3.26 -37.62
N VAL A 10 12.49 3.17 -36.73
CA VAL A 10 12.65 2.54 -35.41
C VAL A 10 12.12 1.13 -35.48
N THR A 11 13.01 0.15 -35.36
CA THR A 11 12.64 -1.27 -35.31
C THR A 11 12.30 -1.63 -33.86
N LEU A 12 11.04 -1.96 -33.57
CA LEU A 12 10.64 -2.55 -32.30
C LEU A 12 11.01 -4.03 -32.27
N LEU A 13 11.97 -4.41 -31.44
CA LEU A 13 12.14 -5.81 -31.04
C LEU A 13 11.07 -6.17 -30.00
N ALA A 14 10.12 -7.01 -30.37
CA ALA A 14 9.22 -7.64 -29.42
C ALA A 14 10.03 -8.63 -28.54
N ALA A 15 10.24 -8.28 -27.28
CA ALA A 15 10.81 -9.21 -26.30
C ALA A 15 9.76 -10.26 -25.96
N ALA A 16 9.97 -11.51 -26.39
CA ALA A 16 9.14 -12.64 -25.97
C ALA A 16 9.30 -12.82 -24.45
N SER A 17 8.24 -12.50 -23.70
CA SER A 17 8.20 -12.65 -22.25
C SER A 17 8.00 -14.12 -21.90
N THR A 18 9.08 -14.84 -21.56
CA THR A 18 8.96 -16.14 -20.91
C THR A 18 8.51 -15.90 -19.46
N VAL A 19 7.21 -15.98 -19.21
CA VAL A 19 6.65 -16.00 -17.85
C VAL A 19 7.02 -17.33 -17.18
N ALA A 20 8.20 -17.37 -16.58
CA ALA A 20 8.55 -18.42 -15.63
C ALA A 20 7.67 -18.20 -14.38
N ASN A 21 6.65 -19.04 -14.21
CA ASN A 21 5.83 -19.09 -13.02
C ASN A 21 6.64 -19.76 -11.88
N ALA A 22 7.65 -19.05 -11.39
CA ALA A 22 8.28 -19.38 -10.15
C ALA A 22 7.24 -19.10 -9.05
N ALA A 23 6.63 -20.16 -8.52
CA ALA A 23 5.99 -20.09 -7.22
C ALA A 23 7.08 -19.79 -6.19
N ALA A 24 7.44 -18.52 -6.08
CA ALA A 24 8.22 -18.02 -4.98
C ALA A 24 7.37 -18.25 -3.74
N THR A 25 7.74 -19.24 -2.93
CA THR A 25 7.33 -19.27 -1.53
C THR A 25 7.94 -18.03 -0.89
N SER A 26 7.29 -16.88 -1.07
CA SER A 26 7.60 -15.64 -0.40
C SER A 26 7.40 -15.92 1.08
N LYS A 27 8.51 -16.13 1.79
CA LYS A 27 8.51 -16.05 3.25
C LYS A 27 8.24 -14.59 3.56
N ASN A 28 6.96 -14.22 3.61
CA ASN A 28 6.57 -12.84 3.85
C ASN A 28 7.25 -12.41 5.16
N PRO A 29 8.09 -11.36 5.12
CA PRO A 29 8.79 -10.92 6.30
C PRO A 29 7.76 -10.55 7.37
N VAL A 30 7.93 -11.12 8.57
CA VAL A 30 7.10 -10.79 9.73
C VAL A 30 7.82 -9.70 10.48
N TYR A 31 7.15 -8.56 10.62
CA TYR A 31 7.63 -7.43 11.39
C TYR A 31 6.87 -7.34 12.71
N THR A 32 7.60 -7.13 13.80
CA THR A 32 7.03 -6.79 15.10
C THR A 32 7.33 -5.32 15.38
N GLY A 33 6.31 -4.57 15.78
CA GLY A 33 6.45 -3.16 16.09
C GLY A 33 5.20 -2.59 16.74
N LEU A 34 5.12 -1.26 16.76
CA LEU A 34 4.05 -0.53 17.41
C LEU A 34 2.88 -0.30 16.45
N GLY A 35 1.67 -0.41 16.99
CA GLY A 35 0.44 0.02 16.32
C GLY A 35 -0.13 1.23 17.04
N THR A 36 -0.50 2.27 16.31
CA THR A 36 -1.26 3.43 16.80
C THR A 36 -2.53 3.65 15.99
N ARG A 37 -3.29 4.66 16.39
CA ARG A 37 -4.49 5.15 15.71
C ARG A 37 -4.31 6.63 15.39
N TYR A 38 -4.72 7.03 14.19
CA TYR A 38 -4.78 8.43 13.76
C TYR A 38 -6.21 8.81 13.34
N GLY A 39 -6.43 10.10 13.07
CA GLY A 39 -7.69 10.58 12.50
C GLY A 39 -8.77 10.95 13.50
N ASP A 40 -8.64 10.58 14.78
CA ASP A 40 -9.60 10.97 15.82
C ASP A 40 -9.60 12.48 16.09
N SER A 41 -8.42 13.10 16.13
CA SER A 41 -8.28 14.54 16.42
C SER A 41 -8.74 15.42 15.26
N ASP A 42 -8.63 14.89 14.05
CA ASP A 42 -8.83 15.63 12.81
C ASP A 42 -10.19 15.28 12.16
N GLY A 43 -10.94 14.36 12.78
CA GLY A 43 -12.26 13.92 12.34
C GLY A 43 -12.28 13.20 10.99
N CYS A 44 -11.17 12.63 10.52
CA CYS A 44 -11.14 11.94 9.23
C CYS A 44 -11.99 10.66 9.32
N THR A 45 -12.96 10.53 8.42
CA THR A 45 -13.61 9.24 8.22
C THR A 45 -12.60 8.26 7.65
N GLU A 46 -12.80 6.96 7.88
CA GLU A 46 -11.89 5.92 7.39
C GLU A 46 -11.57 6.11 5.89
N GLU A 47 -12.56 6.51 5.09
CA GLU A 47 -12.40 6.84 3.66
C GLU A 47 -11.57 8.11 3.40
N ASP A 48 -11.83 9.21 4.13
CA ASP A 48 -11.02 10.44 4.03
C ASP A 48 -9.53 10.17 4.25
N CYS A 49 -9.22 9.24 5.16
CA CYS A 49 -7.87 8.95 5.57
C CYS A 49 -7.04 8.22 4.48
N TRP A 50 -7.65 7.61 3.44
CA TRP A 50 -6.92 7.01 2.30
C TRP A 50 -7.03 7.77 0.98
N GLN A 51 -8.10 8.54 0.74
CA GLN A 51 -8.29 9.30 -0.51
C GLN A 51 -7.30 10.45 -0.69
N LYS A 52 -6.57 10.81 0.38
CA LYS A 52 -5.56 11.87 0.37
C LYS A 52 -4.19 11.37 0.87
N GLY A 53 -4.01 10.06 0.89
CA GLY A 53 -2.77 9.43 1.33
C GLY A 53 -1.66 9.51 0.29
N ALA A 54 -0.43 9.18 0.72
CA ALA A 54 0.77 9.14 -0.11
C ALA A 54 0.69 8.13 -1.28
N CYS A 55 -0.31 7.23 -1.28
CA CYS A 55 -0.55 6.30 -2.39
C CYS A 55 -1.41 6.87 -3.52
N SER A 56 -1.81 8.15 -3.45
CA SER A 56 -2.51 8.86 -4.54
C SER A 56 -3.81 8.21 -5.01
N PHE A 57 -4.50 7.48 -4.14
CA PHE A 57 -5.83 6.98 -4.42
C PHE A 57 -6.82 8.14 -4.54
N VAL A 58 -7.65 8.11 -5.58
CA VAL A 58 -8.74 9.08 -5.82
C VAL A 58 -9.99 8.29 -6.18
N ASP A 59 -11.11 8.64 -5.57
CA ASP A 59 -12.41 7.95 -5.71
C ASP A 59 -12.32 6.43 -5.47
N TYR A 60 -11.35 6.00 -4.66
CA TYR A 60 -11.08 4.59 -4.42
C TYR A 60 -12.01 4.00 -3.38
N LYS A 61 -12.72 2.93 -3.74
CA LYS A 61 -13.55 2.18 -2.79
C LYS A 61 -12.82 0.93 -2.34
N LEU A 62 -12.71 0.75 -1.03
CA LEU A 62 -12.07 -0.43 -0.47
C LEU A 62 -12.83 -1.71 -0.90
N PRO A 63 -12.16 -2.68 -1.54
CA PRO A 63 -12.78 -3.94 -1.93
C PRO A 63 -13.34 -4.71 -0.74
N ALA A 64 -14.43 -5.45 -0.96
CA ALA A 64 -14.96 -6.37 0.04
C ALA A 64 -13.91 -7.42 0.44
N GLY A 65 -13.84 -7.74 1.74
CA GLY A 65 -12.86 -8.69 2.28
C GLY A 65 -11.50 -8.10 2.62
N ILE A 66 -11.36 -6.77 2.59
CA ILE A 66 -10.29 -6.02 3.25
C ILE A 66 -10.91 -5.34 4.48
N ASP A 67 -10.29 -5.54 5.64
CA ASP A 67 -10.83 -5.10 6.92
C ASP A 67 -10.63 -3.60 7.17
N GLY A 68 -9.73 -2.96 6.43
CA GLY A 68 -9.54 -1.51 6.44
C GLY A 68 -8.21 -1.07 5.85
N THR A 69 -7.71 0.08 6.27
CA THR A 69 -6.50 0.71 5.72
C THR A 69 -5.53 1.18 6.82
N THR A 70 -4.29 1.42 6.43
CA THR A 70 -3.24 1.87 7.36
C THR A 70 -2.19 2.73 6.67
N CYS A 71 -1.59 3.59 7.47
CA CYS A 71 -0.29 4.17 7.20
C CYS A 71 0.80 3.21 7.68
N VAL A 72 1.91 3.13 6.96
CA VAL A 72 3.08 2.31 7.33
C VAL A 72 4.36 3.13 7.29
N SER A 73 5.39 2.73 8.03
CA SER A 73 6.73 3.33 7.98
C SER A 73 7.34 3.33 6.58
N GLU A 74 8.35 4.18 6.33
CA GLU A 74 9.05 4.25 5.04
C GLU A 74 9.62 2.87 4.60
N ASP A 75 10.19 2.10 5.53
CA ASP A 75 10.74 0.77 5.26
C ASP A 75 9.68 -0.23 4.75
N ILE A 76 8.43 -0.09 5.19
CA ILE A 76 7.30 -0.93 4.75
C ILE A 76 6.62 -0.30 3.53
N TRP A 77 6.53 1.02 3.43
CA TRP A 77 5.91 1.71 2.31
C TRP A 77 6.75 1.54 1.03
N LYS A 78 8.08 1.55 1.19
CA LYS A 78 9.11 1.30 0.18
C LYS A 78 8.98 2.21 -1.03
N ASP A 79 9.10 3.52 -0.82
CA ASP A 79 8.92 4.53 -1.88
C ASP A 79 7.58 4.38 -2.65
N GLY A 80 6.54 3.88 -1.98
CA GLY A 80 5.22 3.62 -2.55
C GLY A 80 5.08 2.30 -3.31
N ALA A 81 6.13 1.48 -3.40
CA ALA A 81 6.08 0.18 -4.07
C ALA A 81 5.04 -0.78 -3.46
N ASN A 82 4.69 -0.59 -2.19
CA ASN A 82 3.68 -1.40 -1.50
C ASN A 82 2.29 -0.74 -1.43
N CYS A 83 2.08 0.41 -2.08
CA CYS A 83 0.77 1.04 -2.18
C CYS A 83 -0.29 0.12 -2.81
N GLY A 84 -1.46 0.02 -2.18
CA GLY A 84 -2.54 -0.89 -2.60
C GLY A 84 -2.28 -2.36 -2.28
N GLY A 85 -1.09 -2.69 -1.77
CA GLY A 85 -0.79 -4.01 -1.21
C GLY A 85 -1.55 -4.25 0.09
N CYS A 86 -1.80 -5.51 0.40
CA CYS A 86 -2.40 -5.93 1.67
C CYS A 86 -1.36 -6.54 2.59
N ILE A 87 -1.43 -6.18 3.87
CA ILE A 87 -0.68 -6.80 4.96
C ILE A 87 -1.63 -7.52 5.90
N GLN A 88 -1.13 -8.58 6.54
CA GLN A 88 -1.83 -9.23 7.63
C GLN A 88 -1.32 -8.66 8.96
N VAL A 89 -2.18 -7.99 9.71
CA VAL A 89 -1.85 -7.45 11.04
C VAL A 89 -2.47 -8.34 12.10
N SER A 90 -1.64 -8.81 13.03
CA SER A 90 -2.08 -9.70 14.12
C SER A 90 -1.85 -9.06 15.48
N TYR A 91 -2.88 -9.06 16.33
CA TYR A 91 -2.81 -8.54 17.69
C TYR A 91 -3.74 -9.33 18.62
N LYS A 92 -3.21 -9.81 19.76
CA LYS A 92 -3.97 -10.54 20.80
C LYS A 92 -4.89 -11.65 20.24
N GLY A 93 -4.39 -12.44 19.29
CA GLY A 93 -5.14 -13.56 18.70
C GLY A 93 -6.14 -13.18 17.60
N LYS A 94 -6.24 -11.90 17.26
CA LYS A 94 -6.98 -11.41 16.08
C LYS A 94 -6.04 -11.15 14.93
N SER A 95 -6.54 -11.30 13.71
CA SER A 95 -5.82 -11.01 12.48
C SER A 95 -6.73 -10.29 11.49
N LEU A 96 -6.30 -9.12 11.02
CA LEU A 96 -7.00 -8.32 10.00
C LEU A 96 -6.15 -8.20 8.73
N LYS A 97 -6.81 -8.24 7.57
CA LYS A 97 -6.22 -7.92 6.28
C LYS A 97 -6.42 -6.44 6.02
N ILE A 98 -5.33 -5.69 6.00
CA ILE A 98 -5.35 -4.23 5.94
C ILE A 98 -4.55 -3.78 4.73
N MET A 99 -5.09 -2.82 3.97
CA MET A 99 -4.43 -2.28 2.79
C MET A 99 -3.52 -1.10 3.15
N VAL A 100 -2.34 -1.05 2.54
CA VAL A 100 -1.40 0.07 2.66
C VAL A 100 -1.87 1.21 1.76
N THR A 101 -2.25 2.34 2.37
CA THR A 101 -2.80 3.50 1.65
C THR A 101 -2.04 4.78 1.86
N ASN A 102 -1.16 4.80 2.86
CA ASN A 102 -0.40 5.99 3.18
C ASN A 102 0.93 5.61 3.86
N LYS A 103 1.81 6.59 4.01
CA LYS A 103 3.00 6.48 4.83
C LYS A 103 2.81 7.23 6.15
N THR A 104 3.38 6.71 7.21
CA THR A 104 3.52 7.41 8.49
C THR A 104 4.99 7.72 8.77
N GLY A 105 5.24 8.74 9.59
CA GLY A 105 6.53 8.88 10.26
C GLY A 105 6.68 7.88 11.40
N GLY A 106 7.87 7.82 11.99
CA GLY A 106 8.18 6.94 13.12
C GLY A 106 9.23 5.88 12.78
N ASP A 107 9.36 4.90 13.67
CA ASP A 107 10.36 3.83 13.55
C ASP A 107 10.04 2.86 12.40
N LYS A 108 11.04 2.04 12.02
CA LYS A 108 10.98 1.10 10.89
C LYS A 108 9.75 0.17 10.83
N ASN A 109 9.09 -0.10 11.96
CA ASN A 109 7.97 -1.05 12.04
C ASN A 109 6.74 -0.40 12.72
N HIS A 110 6.40 0.84 12.37
CA HIS A 110 5.23 1.52 12.91
C HIS A 110 4.04 1.41 11.96
N LEU A 111 2.90 0.96 12.48
CA LEU A 111 1.60 0.97 11.80
C LEU A 111 0.70 2.02 12.45
N ASP A 112 0.09 2.86 11.64
CA ASP A 112 -0.91 3.83 12.11
C ASP A 112 -2.23 3.58 11.40
N MET A 113 -3.22 3.09 12.14
CA MET A 113 -4.47 2.60 11.60
C MET A 113 -5.58 3.64 11.70
N THR A 114 -6.52 3.61 10.77
CA THR A 114 -7.74 4.42 10.87
C THR A 114 -8.55 4.03 12.12
N PRO A 115 -9.44 4.88 12.63
CA PRO A 115 -10.16 4.58 13.86
C PRO A 115 -11.01 3.30 13.80
N ALA A 116 -11.68 3.06 12.67
CA ALA A 116 -12.50 1.87 12.51
C ALA A 116 -11.64 0.60 12.39
N THR A 117 -10.52 0.65 11.65
CA THR A 117 -9.54 -0.44 11.57
C THR A 117 -8.96 -0.77 12.94
N TRP A 118 -8.57 0.25 13.70
CA TRP A 118 -8.08 0.10 15.07
C TRP A 118 -9.11 -0.56 15.98
N SER A 119 -10.36 -0.11 15.93
CA SER A 119 -11.44 -0.65 16.76
C SER A 119 -11.69 -2.13 16.47
N LYS A 120 -11.72 -2.52 15.18
CA LYS A 120 -11.82 -3.94 14.76
C LYS A 120 -10.70 -4.79 15.35
N LEU A 121 -9.46 -4.28 15.33
CA LEU A 121 -8.28 -5.01 15.80
C LEU A 121 -8.24 -5.12 17.33
N THR A 122 -8.56 -4.04 18.03
CA THR A 122 -8.30 -3.90 19.47
C THR A 122 -9.54 -4.08 20.36
N ASN A 123 -10.75 -4.05 19.80
CA ASN A 123 -12.02 -3.90 20.54
C ASN A 123 -12.06 -2.64 21.42
N ALA A 124 -11.41 -1.56 20.99
CA ALA A 124 -11.35 -0.28 21.71
C ALA A 124 -11.94 0.87 20.88
#